data_AF-G7EDE2-F1
#
_entry.id   AF-G7EDE2-F1
#
_cell.length_a   1.000
_cell.length_b   1.000
_cell.length_c   1.000
_cell.angle_alpha   90.00
_cell.angle_beta   90.00
_cell.angle_gamma   90.00
#
_symmetry.space_group_name_H-M   'P 1'
#
loop_
_entity.id
_entity.type
_entity.pdbx_description
1 polymer ?
#
loop_
_entity_poly.entity_id
_entity_poly.type
_entity_poly.pdbx_seq_one_letter_code
_entity_poly.pdbx_strand_id
1 'polypeptide(L)'
;MFAQVTKVKQHKQRLTTLLKHKQKLQQQGVYSLARLNVIESQLLNHLYTLSDLKSEAPTDYFLGKNLSEVSTLTLDEFIKLALNNAEHSDIYTLLLQTLNYEHTRNSDETFDELKSTENLGYYTLLKYLISYWQISENKALRNSLISEKEALDESITTLLFSQSLGEAEQNSAMLHPNFNIAYAALVNAYCTKADHVSDMLFKVFAKTSDDSHKAKLLALAGFTNDPRWDEPCFLFCKANPDQCEYVLSHFVYKRALPLFINLMAQGVTQKPAYAAWLTITNRELAKADKMSAVNTGSTPHSGLNLDDAEHARQAFALTPGEQLLNGISFTSSNAAQQLKGLGGTVVQRVLATHYERQQACALYHVLLSANQWQQIVKEATNAK
;
A
#
# COMPACT_ATOMS: atom_id res chain seq x y z
N MET A 1 -9.32 -41.77 -8.41
CA MET A 1 -8.99 -41.65 -6.98
C MET A 1 -7.52 -41.27 -6.72
N PHE A 2 -6.50 -42.15 -6.74
CA PHE A 2 -5.12 -41.76 -6.40
C PHE A 2 -4.52 -40.60 -7.23
N ALA A 3 -4.63 -40.64 -8.56
CA ALA A 3 -4.11 -39.56 -9.42
C ALA A 3 -4.84 -38.21 -9.23
N GLN A 4 -6.15 -38.25 -8.91
CA GLN A 4 -6.95 -37.05 -8.63
C GLN A 4 -6.63 -36.47 -7.25
N VAL A 5 -6.49 -37.30 -6.22
CA VAL A 5 -6.05 -36.88 -4.87
C VAL A 5 -4.64 -36.26 -4.93
N THR A 6 -3.71 -36.84 -5.70
CA THR A 6 -2.38 -36.26 -5.93
C THR A 6 -2.47 -34.91 -6.64
N LYS A 7 -3.34 -34.77 -7.64
CA LYS A 7 -3.59 -33.52 -8.36
C LYS A 7 -4.17 -32.43 -7.45
N VAL A 8 -5.14 -32.76 -6.59
CA VAL A 8 -5.70 -31.84 -5.59
C VAL A 8 -4.61 -31.36 -4.63
N LYS A 9 -3.81 -32.29 -4.08
CA LYS A 9 -2.70 -31.95 -3.16
C LYS A 9 -1.69 -31.00 -3.82
N GLN A 10 -1.32 -31.26 -5.07
CA GLN A 10 -0.39 -30.43 -5.83
C GLN A 10 -0.93 -29.01 -6.04
N HIS A 11 -2.18 -28.86 -6.47
CA HIS A 11 -2.79 -27.55 -6.67
C HIS A 11 -2.96 -26.77 -5.36
N LYS A 12 -3.31 -27.42 -4.26
CA LYS A 12 -3.35 -26.79 -2.93
C LYS A 12 -1.99 -26.26 -2.50
N GLN A 13 -0.96 -27.10 -2.59
CA GLN A 13 0.40 -26.69 -2.24
C GLN A 13 0.86 -25.50 -3.10
N ARG A 14 0.51 -25.52 -4.39
CA ARG A 14 0.84 -24.43 -5.31
C ARG A 14 0.10 -23.14 -4.96
N LEU A 15 -1.19 -23.22 -4.63
CA LEU A 15 -2.00 -22.08 -4.18
C LEU A 15 -1.38 -21.43 -2.93
N THR A 16 -1.09 -22.22 -1.89
CA THR A 16 -0.46 -21.71 -0.66
C THR A 16 0.89 -21.05 -0.94
N THR A 17 1.69 -21.63 -1.83
CA THR A 17 3.00 -21.08 -2.22
C THR A 17 2.83 -19.74 -2.95
N LEU A 18 1.89 -19.66 -3.90
CA LEU A 18 1.64 -18.46 -4.67
C LEU A 18 1.03 -17.33 -3.83
N LEU A 19 0.16 -17.63 -2.86
CA LEU A 19 -0.36 -16.63 -1.92
C LEU A 19 0.76 -16.02 -1.09
N LYS A 20 1.66 -16.86 -0.55
CA LYS A 20 2.87 -16.37 0.15
C LYS A 20 3.78 -15.54 -0.75
N HIS A 21 3.94 -15.94 -2.02
CA HIS A 21 4.70 -15.16 -2.99
C HIS A 21 4.04 -13.81 -3.30
N LYS A 22 2.71 -13.76 -3.43
CA LYS A 22 1.94 -12.53 -3.62
C LYS A 22 2.14 -11.60 -2.42
N GLN A 23 1.91 -12.09 -1.21
CA GLN A 23 2.10 -11.32 0.03
C GLN A 23 3.53 -10.78 0.15
N LYS A 24 4.54 -11.64 -0.06
CA LYS A 24 5.96 -11.23 -0.02
C LYS A 24 6.29 -10.19 -1.09
N LEU A 25 5.73 -10.32 -2.30
CA LEU A 25 5.92 -9.34 -3.37
C LEU A 25 5.30 -8.00 -2.97
N GLN A 26 4.07 -8.01 -2.44
CA GLN A 26 3.36 -6.80 -2.00
C GLN A 26 4.07 -6.08 -0.85
N GLN A 27 4.70 -6.82 0.07
CA GLN A 27 5.52 -6.27 1.16
C GLN A 27 6.75 -5.49 0.68
N GLN A 28 7.26 -5.73 -0.54
CA GLN A 28 8.39 -4.98 -1.09
C GLN A 28 8.04 -3.52 -1.39
N GLY A 29 6.76 -3.17 -1.48
CA GLY A 29 6.28 -1.81 -1.76
C GLY A 29 6.48 -1.35 -3.22
N VAL A 30 7.46 -1.89 -3.94
CA VAL A 30 7.70 -1.67 -5.37
C VAL A 30 8.09 -2.97 -6.06
N TYR A 31 7.45 -3.28 -7.18
CA TYR A 31 7.73 -4.49 -7.97
C TYR A 31 7.29 -4.36 -9.43
N SER A 32 7.74 -5.29 -10.27
CA SER A 32 7.23 -5.42 -11.64
C SER A 32 5.74 -5.79 -11.65
N LEU A 33 4.93 -4.98 -12.33
CA LEU A 33 3.50 -5.23 -12.49
C LEU A 33 3.21 -6.53 -13.24
N ALA A 34 4.04 -6.86 -14.24
CA ALA A 34 3.93 -8.12 -14.98
C ALA A 34 4.09 -9.34 -14.06
N ARG A 35 4.99 -9.26 -13.07
CA ARG A 35 5.18 -10.34 -12.09
C ARG A 35 3.94 -10.55 -11.22
N LEU A 36 3.31 -9.48 -10.75
CA LEU A 36 2.06 -9.59 -9.98
C LEU A 36 0.95 -10.22 -10.85
N ASN A 37 0.80 -9.77 -12.09
CA ASN A 37 -0.20 -10.30 -13.01
C ASN A 37 -0.04 -11.82 -13.24
N VAL A 38 1.21 -12.30 -13.41
CA VAL A 38 1.48 -13.74 -13.56
C VAL A 38 1.09 -14.51 -12.31
N ILE A 39 1.40 -14.00 -11.12
CA ILE A 39 1.05 -14.65 -9.84
C ILE A 39 -0.47 -14.72 -9.69
N GLU A 40 -1.18 -13.62 -9.92
CA GLU A 40 -2.64 -13.53 -9.80
C GLU A 40 -3.35 -14.43 -10.81
N SER A 41 -2.89 -14.46 -12.06
CA SER A 41 -3.40 -15.37 -13.09
C SER A 41 -3.20 -16.85 -12.70
N GLN A 42 -2.03 -17.21 -12.16
CA GLN A 42 -1.78 -18.58 -11.69
C GLN A 42 -2.64 -18.95 -10.47
N LEU A 43 -2.87 -18.01 -9.55
CA LEU A 43 -3.77 -18.21 -8.42
C LEU A 43 -5.19 -18.54 -8.91
N LEU A 44 -5.74 -17.75 -9.84
CA LEU A 44 -7.07 -17.97 -10.40
C LEU A 44 -7.19 -19.32 -11.10
N ASN A 45 -6.19 -19.72 -11.89
CA ASN A 45 -6.18 -21.03 -12.56
C ASN A 45 -6.21 -22.20 -11.57
N HIS A 46 -5.47 -22.09 -10.45
CA HIS A 46 -5.49 -23.11 -9.42
C HIS A 46 -6.78 -23.13 -8.61
N LEU A 47 -7.36 -21.96 -8.32
CA LEU A 47 -8.68 -21.86 -7.68
C LEU A 47 -9.76 -22.50 -8.57
N TYR A 48 -9.78 -22.16 -9.85
CA TYR A 48 -10.69 -22.75 -10.84
C TYR A 48 -10.61 -24.28 -10.82
N THR A 49 -9.40 -24.82 -10.97
CA THR A 49 -9.17 -26.28 -11.01
C THR A 49 -9.57 -26.96 -9.70
N LEU A 50 -9.26 -26.37 -8.54
CA LEU A 50 -9.62 -26.95 -7.24
C LEU A 50 -11.13 -26.95 -7.01
N SER A 51 -11.81 -25.90 -7.48
CA SER A 51 -13.24 -25.72 -7.30
C SER A 51 -14.08 -26.66 -8.18
N ASP A 52 -13.55 -27.09 -9.34
CA ASP A 52 -14.18 -28.10 -10.19
C ASP A 52 -14.03 -29.54 -9.65
N LEU A 53 -13.03 -29.78 -8.79
CA LEU A 53 -12.76 -31.09 -8.18
C LEU A 53 -13.57 -31.32 -6.88
N LYS A 54 -14.80 -30.79 -6.83
CA LYS A 54 -15.70 -30.65 -5.65
C LYS A 54 -15.72 -31.85 -4.68
N SER A 55 -15.64 -33.08 -5.18
CA SER A 55 -15.83 -34.30 -4.38
C SER A 55 -14.62 -34.72 -3.53
N GLU A 56 -13.43 -34.16 -3.73
CA GLU A 56 -12.19 -34.65 -3.10
C GLU A 56 -11.27 -33.53 -2.55
N ALA A 57 -11.73 -32.28 -2.53
CA ALA A 57 -10.96 -31.15 -2.00
C ALA A 57 -11.20 -30.97 -0.48
N PRO A 58 -10.22 -31.23 0.42
CA PRO A 58 -10.44 -31.12 1.88
C PRO A 58 -10.60 -29.68 2.42
N THR A 59 -10.76 -28.68 1.56
CA THR A 59 -10.92 -27.26 1.92
C THR A 59 -11.87 -26.71 0.89
N ASP A 60 -13.09 -26.48 1.32
CA ASP A 60 -14.14 -25.94 0.48
C ASP A 60 -14.07 -24.42 0.53
N TYR A 61 -13.30 -23.83 -0.39
CA TYR A 61 -13.09 -22.39 -0.43
C TYR A 61 -14.39 -21.62 -0.69
N PHE A 62 -15.42 -22.26 -1.28
CA PHE A 62 -16.60 -21.58 -1.83
C PHE A 62 -17.93 -22.23 -1.40
N LEU A 63 -17.94 -22.94 -0.27
CA LEU A 63 -19.14 -23.59 0.29
C LEU A 63 -19.93 -24.43 -0.74
N GLY A 64 -19.21 -25.28 -1.48
CA GLY A 64 -19.75 -26.26 -2.43
C GLY A 64 -19.92 -25.71 -3.84
N LYS A 65 -19.64 -24.41 -4.04
CA LYS A 65 -19.66 -23.77 -5.36
C LYS A 65 -18.34 -23.95 -6.10
N ASN A 66 -18.37 -24.05 -7.42
CA ASN A 66 -17.17 -23.87 -8.24
C ASN A 66 -16.96 -22.39 -8.58
N LEU A 67 -15.78 -22.05 -9.10
CA LEU A 67 -15.45 -20.66 -9.40
C LEU A 67 -16.39 -20.06 -10.46
N SER A 68 -16.88 -20.87 -11.40
CA SER A 68 -17.88 -20.44 -12.39
C SER A 68 -19.19 -20.02 -11.72
N GLU A 69 -19.72 -20.82 -10.79
CA GLU A 69 -20.90 -20.48 -9.99
C GLU A 69 -20.67 -19.26 -9.10
N VAL A 70 -19.46 -19.11 -8.52
CA VAL A 70 -19.08 -17.92 -7.74
C VAL A 70 -19.04 -16.67 -8.61
N SER A 71 -18.61 -16.79 -9.87
CA SER A 71 -18.55 -15.67 -10.82
C SER A 71 -19.91 -15.16 -11.29
N THR A 72 -20.97 -15.98 -11.13
CA THR A 72 -22.34 -15.60 -11.46
C THR A 72 -23.15 -15.12 -10.26
N LEU A 73 -22.55 -15.08 -9.06
CA LEU A 73 -23.20 -14.51 -7.88
C LEU A 73 -23.43 -13.02 -8.07
N THR A 74 -24.51 -12.51 -7.48
CA THR A 74 -24.63 -11.08 -7.26
C THR A 74 -23.55 -10.59 -6.29
N LEU A 75 -23.22 -9.30 -6.34
CA LEU A 75 -22.21 -8.73 -5.45
C LEU A 75 -22.54 -8.95 -3.96
N ASP A 76 -23.81 -8.79 -3.57
CA ASP A 76 -24.24 -9.00 -2.19
C ASP A 76 -24.08 -10.46 -1.74
N GLU A 77 -24.42 -11.41 -2.61
CA GLU A 77 -24.22 -12.84 -2.34
C GLU A 77 -22.74 -13.18 -2.22
N PHE A 78 -21.90 -12.59 -3.06
CA PHE A 78 -20.45 -12.77 -2.99
C PHE A 78 -19.88 -12.21 -1.69
N ILE A 79 -20.28 -11.00 -1.27
CA ILE A 79 -19.79 -10.39 -0.03
C ILE A 79 -20.24 -11.20 1.18
N LYS A 80 -21.51 -11.66 1.22
CA LYS A 80 -21.99 -12.57 2.27
C LYS A 80 -21.16 -13.84 2.34
N LEU A 81 -20.88 -14.44 1.19
CA LEU A 81 -20.03 -15.62 1.10
C LEU A 81 -18.62 -15.35 1.66
N ALA A 82 -18.01 -14.23 1.26
CA ALA A 82 -16.67 -13.84 1.69
C ALA A 82 -16.58 -13.54 3.20
N LEU A 83 -17.55 -12.82 3.76
CA LEU A 83 -17.61 -12.49 5.18
C LEU A 83 -17.81 -13.74 6.05
N ASN A 84 -18.56 -14.73 5.56
CA ASN A 84 -18.75 -16.02 6.24
C ASN A 84 -17.51 -16.93 6.18
N ASN A 85 -16.49 -16.58 5.40
CA ASN A 85 -15.26 -17.35 5.21
C ASN A 85 -14.02 -16.44 5.35
N ALA A 86 -13.98 -15.66 6.44
CA ALA A 86 -12.97 -14.63 6.68
C ALA A 86 -11.53 -15.18 6.71
N GLU A 87 -11.33 -16.47 7.04
CA GLU A 87 -10.05 -17.18 6.99
C GLU A 87 -9.45 -17.28 5.57
N HIS A 88 -10.26 -17.00 4.54
CA HIS A 88 -9.87 -16.99 3.13
C HIS A 88 -9.98 -15.58 2.51
N SER A 89 -9.96 -14.53 3.34
CA SER A 89 -10.08 -13.12 2.92
C SER A 89 -9.15 -12.71 1.76
N ASP A 90 -7.91 -13.21 1.72
CA ASP A 90 -6.97 -12.94 0.61
C ASP A 90 -7.48 -13.48 -0.75
N ILE A 91 -8.13 -14.65 -0.74
CA ILE A 91 -8.71 -15.27 -1.94
C ILE A 91 -9.93 -14.45 -2.36
N TYR A 92 -10.83 -14.15 -1.43
CA TYR A 92 -12.03 -13.37 -1.72
C TYR A 92 -11.71 -11.96 -2.21
N THR A 93 -10.68 -11.32 -1.65
CA THR A 93 -10.20 -10.02 -2.12
C THR A 93 -9.66 -10.13 -3.55
N LEU A 94 -8.83 -11.14 -3.86
CA LEU A 94 -8.37 -11.39 -5.22
C LEU A 94 -9.53 -11.60 -6.20
N LEU A 95 -10.51 -12.41 -5.82
CA LEU A 95 -11.67 -12.69 -6.65
C LEU A 95 -12.50 -11.43 -6.87
N LEU A 96 -12.78 -10.65 -5.83
CA LEU A 96 -13.50 -9.39 -5.94
C LEU A 96 -12.82 -8.39 -6.88
N GLN A 97 -11.49 -8.33 -6.85
CA GLN A 97 -10.69 -7.44 -7.69
C GLN A 97 -10.50 -7.92 -9.13
N THR A 98 -10.87 -9.17 -9.45
CA THR A 98 -10.62 -9.77 -10.76
C THR A 98 -11.89 -10.21 -11.48
N LEU A 99 -12.90 -10.62 -10.74
CA LEU A 99 -14.21 -10.97 -11.28
C LEU A 99 -15.00 -9.69 -11.50
N ASN A 100 -15.57 -9.54 -12.70
CA ASN A 100 -16.36 -8.37 -13.08
C ASN A 100 -17.77 -8.48 -12.50
N TYR A 101 -17.91 -8.33 -11.18
CA TYR A 101 -19.23 -8.25 -10.55
C TYR A 101 -19.96 -7.01 -11.06
N GLU A 102 -21.15 -7.20 -11.64
CA GLU A 102 -21.98 -6.08 -12.10
C GLU A 102 -22.40 -5.20 -10.91
N HIS A 103 -22.19 -3.89 -11.07
CA HIS A 103 -22.58 -2.88 -10.09
C HIS A 103 -23.90 -2.27 -10.51
N THR A 104 -24.99 -2.72 -9.90
CA THR A 104 -26.34 -2.22 -10.23
C THR A 104 -26.78 -1.05 -9.37
N ARG A 105 -26.10 -0.77 -8.23
CA ARG A 105 -26.44 0.30 -7.29
C ARG A 105 -25.31 1.34 -7.19
N ASN A 106 -25.70 2.58 -6.91
CA ASN A 106 -24.74 3.63 -6.54
C ASN A 106 -24.11 3.31 -5.17
N SER A 107 -22.84 3.66 -5.00
CA SER A 107 -22.09 3.61 -3.73
C SER A 107 -22.82 4.24 -2.54
N ASP A 108 -23.54 5.34 -2.74
CA ASP A 108 -24.28 6.06 -1.68
C ASP A 108 -25.49 5.30 -1.19
N GLU A 109 -26.29 4.81 -2.12
CA GLU A 109 -27.49 4.01 -1.82
C GLU A 109 -27.08 2.74 -1.06
N THR A 110 -25.99 2.12 -1.51
CA THR A 110 -25.41 0.96 -0.84
C THR A 110 -24.92 1.32 0.57
N PHE A 111 -24.28 2.48 0.75
CA PHE A 111 -23.83 2.94 2.07
C PHE A 111 -25.01 3.10 3.04
N ASP A 112 -26.04 3.84 2.64
CA ASP A 112 -27.19 4.15 3.48
C ASP A 112 -27.98 2.88 3.85
N GLU A 113 -28.16 1.96 2.90
CA GLU A 113 -28.80 0.67 3.14
C GLU A 113 -28.00 -0.19 4.13
N LEU A 114 -26.68 -0.33 3.92
CA LEU A 114 -25.82 -1.08 4.82
C LEU A 114 -25.76 -0.45 6.21
N LYS A 115 -25.81 0.89 6.30
CA LYS A 115 -25.92 1.60 7.57
C LYS A 115 -27.24 1.28 8.27
N SER A 116 -28.36 1.34 7.55
CA SER A 116 -29.71 1.07 8.10
C SER A 116 -29.89 -0.37 8.57
N THR A 117 -29.17 -1.32 7.96
CA THR A 117 -29.23 -2.75 8.28
C THR A 117 -28.08 -3.23 9.18
N GLU A 118 -27.27 -2.31 9.71
CA GLU A 118 -26.11 -2.59 10.56
C GLU A 118 -25.06 -3.53 9.92
N ASN A 119 -24.99 -3.57 8.59
CA ASN A 119 -24.08 -4.42 7.80
C ASN A 119 -22.85 -3.67 7.28
N LEU A 120 -22.44 -2.60 7.95
CA LEU A 120 -21.30 -1.77 7.54
C LEU A 120 -19.96 -2.53 7.42
N GLY A 121 -19.85 -3.71 8.05
CA GLY A 121 -18.71 -4.62 7.83
C GLY A 121 -18.47 -5.01 6.36
N TYR A 122 -19.46 -4.86 5.48
CA TYR A 122 -19.34 -5.12 4.04
C TYR A 122 -18.31 -4.20 3.37
N TYR A 123 -18.07 -3.00 3.92
CA TYR A 123 -17.09 -2.06 3.39
C TYR A 123 -15.63 -2.50 3.54
N THR A 124 -15.37 -3.50 4.38
CA THR A 124 -14.04 -4.14 4.44
C THR A 124 -13.66 -4.80 3.11
N LEU A 125 -14.65 -5.25 2.33
CA LEU A 125 -14.49 -5.85 1.01
C LEU A 125 -14.82 -4.86 -0.11
N LEU A 126 -15.92 -4.10 0.00
CA LEU A 126 -16.33 -3.15 -1.04
C LEU A 126 -15.24 -2.12 -1.37
N LYS A 127 -14.39 -1.74 -0.41
CA LYS A 127 -13.27 -0.82 -0.65
C LYS A 127 -12.28 -1.30 -1.73
N TYR A 128 -12.28 -2.58 -2.08
CA TYR A 128 -11.44 -3.11 -3.16
C TYR A 128 -12.07 -2.96 -4.55
N LEU A 129 -13.30 -2.48 -4.63
CA LEU A 129 -13.98 -2.12 -5.87
C LEU A 129 -13.91 -0.59 -6.05
N ILE A 130 -13.40 -0.16 -7.20
CA ILE A 130 -13.16 1.27 -7.52
C ILE A 130 -14.47 2.07 -7.45
N SER A 131 -15.59 1.46 -7.84
CA SER A 131 -16.94 2.04 -7.80
C SER A 131 -17.42 2.43 -6.40
N TYR A 132 -16.83 1.89 -5.33
CA TYR A 132 -17.21 2.13 -3.94
C TYR A 132 -16.24 3.06 -3.20
N TRP A 133 -15.31 3.70 -3.90
CA TRP A 133 -14.39 4.68 -3.30
C TRP A 133 -15.04 6.04 -3.03
N GLN A 134 -16.20 6.27 -3.63
CA GLN A 134 -17.02 7.42 -3.34
C GLN A 134 -18.05 7.06 -2.26
N ILE A 135 -18.15 7.92 -1.26
CA ILE A 135 -19.30 7.98 -0.37
C ILE A 135 -19.70 9.46 -0.35
N SER A 136 -20.91 9.73 -0.80
CA SER A 136 -21.70 10.96 -0.77
C SER A 136 -21.28 11.90 0.36
N GLU A 137 -21.25 13.23 0.15
CA GLU A 137 -20.88 14.20 1.19
C GLU A 137 -21.79 14.11 2.42
N ASN A 138 -21.45 13.22 3.35
CA ASN A 138 -22.19 13.03 4.59
C ASN A 138 -21.56 13.87 5.69
N LYS A 139 -21.60 15.20 5.50
CA LYS A 139 -21.04 16.17 6.44
C LYS A 139 -21.61 16.00 7.85
N ALA A 140 -22.90 15.66 7.96
CA ALA A 140 -23.54 15.38 9.24
C ALA A 140 -22.87 14.19 9.95
N LEU A 141 -22.65 13.09 9.23
CA LEU A 141 -21.96 11.91 9.75
C LEU A 141 -20.51 12.21 10.14
N ARG A 142 -19.75 12.90 9.29
CA ARG A 142 -18.37 13.27 9.61
C ARG A 142 -18.27 14.17 10.84
N ASN A 143 -19.17 15.14 10.98
CA ASN A 143 -19.27 15.95 12.20
C ASN A 143 -19.65 15.12 13.43
N SER A 144 -20.52 14.11 13.27
CA SER A 144 -20.85 13.15 14.34
C SER A 144 -19.61 12.37 14.81
N LEU A 145 -18.80 11.88 13.86
CA LEU A 145 -17.54 11.18 14.12
C LEU A 145 -16.50 12.10 14.78
N ILE A 146 -16.31 13.32 14.26
CA ILE A 146 -15.40 14.33 14.84
C ILE A 146 -15.82 14.71 16.26
N SER A 147 -17.13 14.72 16.54
CA SER A 147 -17.68 15.02 17.86
C SER A 147 -17.78 13.79 18.77
N GLU A 148 -17.24 12.64 18.34
CA GLU A 148 -17.25 11.36 19.08
C GLU A 148 -18.65 10.86 19.47
N LYS A 149 -19.69 11.26 18.71
CA LYS A 149 -21.07 10.83 18.93
C LYS A 149 -21.40 9.49 18.26
N GLU A 150 -20.61 9.13 17.26
CA GLU A 150 -20.73 7.91 16.47
C GLU A 150 -19.33 7.34 16.24
N ALA A 151 -19.23 6.02 16.08
CA ALA A 151 -17.99 5.33 15.76
C ALA A 151 -18.25 4.36 14.61
N LEU A 152 -17.33 4.32 13.64
CA LEU A 152 -17.41 3.45 12.46
C LEU A 152 -16.13 2.64 12.32
N ASP A 153 -16.20 1.59 11.48
CA ASP A 153 -15.03 0.80 11.09
C ASP A 153 -13.94 1.69 10.45
N GLU A 154 -12.69 1.26 10.57
CA GLU A 154 -11.52 1.95 10.00
C GLU A 154 -11.65 2.14 8.48
N SER A 155 -12.16 1.14 7.76
CA SER A 155 -12.29 1.18 6.30
C SER A 155 -13.24 2.29 5.86
N ILE A 156 -14.38 2.42 6.56
CA ILE A 156 -15.39 3.45 6.26
C ILE A 156 -14.90 4.82 6.68
N THR A 157 -14.31 4.92 7.88
CA THR A 157 -13.73 6.17 8.38
C THR A 157 -12.71 6.72 7.38
N THR A 158 -11.82 5.85 6.89
CA THR A 158 -10.82 6.22 5.88
C THR A 158 -11.48 6.75 4.61
N LEU A 159 -12.48 6.06 4.06
CA LEU A 159 -13.19 6.50 2.85
C LEU A 159 -13.96 7.80 3.04
N LEU A 160 -14.63 8.00 4.19
CA LEU A 160 -15.40 9.21 4.49
C LEU A 160 -14.53 10.45 4.59
N PHE A 161 -13.36 10.35 5.25
CA PHE A 161 -12.41 11.47 5.38
C PHE A 161 -11.49 11.64 4.16
N SER A 162 -11.58 10.74 3.18
CA SER A 162 -10.96 10.86 1.86
C SER A 162 -11.78 11.68 0.85
N GLN A 163 -13.00 12.10 1.21
CA GLN A 163 -13.92 12.85 0.35
C GLN A 163 -13.62 14.37 0.37
N SER A 164 -14.40 15.16 -0.36
CA SER A 164 -14.34 16.62 -0.25
C SER A 164 -14.69 17.08 1.18
N LEU A 165 -13.75 17.78 1.84
CA LEU A 165 -13.91 18.34 3.18
C LEU A 165 -13.81 19.86 3.12
N GLY A 166 -14.66 20.55 3.90
CA GLY A 166 -14.49 21.99 4.11
C GLY A 166 -13.24 22.28 4.95
N GLU A 167 -12.65 23.47 4.82
CA GLU A 167 -11.38 23.81 5.50
C GLU A 167 -11.44 23.61 7.03
N ALA A 168 -12.52 24.05 7.68
CA ALA A 168 -12.70 23.86 9.12
C ALA A 168 -12.81 22.37 9.50
N GLU A 169 -13.54 21.58 8.69
CA GLU A 169 -13.72 20.14 8.89
C GLU A 169 -12.39 19.39 8.72
N GLN A 170 -11.65 19.72 7.65
CA GLN A 170 -10.31 19.19 7.35
C GLN A 170 -9.34 19.45 8.51
N ASN A 171 -9.28 20.69 9.01
CA ASN A 171 -8.40 21.06 10.12
C ASN A 171 -8.77 20.35 11.43
N SER A 172 -10.07 20.27 11.75
CA SER A 172 -10.54 19.52 12.92
C SER A 172 -10.23 18.03 12.80
N ALA A 173 -10.43 17.43 11.63
CA ALA A 173 -10.15 16.03 11.39
C ALA A 173 -8.64 15.72 11.50
N MET A 174 -7.76 16.53 10.91
CA MET A 174 -6.30 16.32 10.98
C MET A 174 -5.74 16.37 12.41
N LEU A 175 -6.39 17.08 13.33
CA LEU A 175 -5.98 17.17 14.74
C LEU A 175 -6.76 16.24 15.67
N HIS A 176 -7.60 15.37 15.09
CA HIS A 176 -8.47 14.52 15.86
C HIS A 176 -7.67 13.47 16.68
N PRO A 177 -8.10 13.14 17.91
CA PRO A 177 -7.41 12.13 18.74
C PRO A 177 -7.38 10.73 18.10
N ASN A 178 -8.46 10.35 17.40
CA ASN A 178 -8.50 9.12 16.60
C ASN A 178 -7.55 9.23 15.40
N PHE A 179 -6.47 8.43 15.42
CA PHE A 179 -5.45 8.40 14.39
C PHE A 179 -6.00 8.09 12.99
N ASN A 180 -7.01 7.22 12.87
CA ASN A 180 -7.56 6.86 11.56
C ASN A 180 -8.27 8.05 10.89
N ILE A 181 -8.94 8.90 11.69
CA ILE A 181 -9.54 10.15 11.21
C ILE A 181 -8.44 11.13 10.82
N ALA A 182 -7.48 11.37 11.72
CA ALA A 182 -6.38 12.31 11.49
C ALA A 182 -5.55 11.94 10.27
N TYR A 183 -5.18 10.67 10.14
CA TYR A 183 -4.36 10.17 9.05
C TYR A 183 -5.09 10.21 7.71
N ALA A 184 -6.36 9.80 7.65
CA ALA A 184 -7.15 9.91 6.42
C ALA A 184 -7.29 11.36 5.96
N ALA A 185 -7.54 12.29 6.90
CA ALA A 185 -7.58 13.71 6.59
C ALA A 185 -6.21 14.23 6.10
N LEU A 186 -5.10 13.84 6.74
CA LEU A 186 -3.76 14.23 6.30
C LEU A 186 -3.43 13.72 4.89
N VAL A 187 -3.81 12.48 4.57
CA VAL A 187 -3.69 11.92 3.21
C VAL A 187 -4.50 12.73 2.22
N ASN A 188 -5.73 13.11 2.58
CA ASN A 188 -6.56 13.98 1.74
C ASN A 188 -5.92 15.34 1.47
N ALA A 189 -5.38 16.00 2.51
CA ALA A 189 -4.62 17.24 2.37
C ALA A 189 -3.40 17.08 1.46
N TYR A 190 -2.68 15.96 1.56
CA TYR A 190 -1.56 15.63 0.67
C TYR A 190 -2.02 15.42 -0.78
N CYS A 191 -3.06 14.61 -1.01
CA CYS A 191 -3.62 14.32 -2.33
C CYS A 191 -4.14 15.59 -3.02
N THR A 192 -4.64 16.56 -2.25
CA THR A 192 -5.10 17.87 -2.73
C THR A 192 -4.02 18.93 -2.80
N LYS A 193 -2.77 18.59 -2.45
CA LYS A 193 -1.60 19.49 -2.46
C LYS A 193 -1.82 20.74 -1.60
N ALA A 194 -2.44 20.58 -0.44
CA ALA A 194 -2.64 21.67 0.50
C ALA A 194 -1.30 22.16 1.09
N ASP A 195 -1.04 23.47 1.03
CA ASP A 195 0.25 24.07 1.41
C ASP A 195 0.64 23.83 2.87
N HIS A 196 -0.34 23.70 3.77
CA HIS A 196 -0.12 23.53 5.21
C HIS A 196 0.08 22.07 5.65
N VAL A 197 0.07 21.10 4.72
CA VAL A 197 0.11 19.67 5.05
C VAL A 197 1.37 19.31 5.85
N SER A 198 2.54 19.84 5.48
CA SER A 198 3.80 19.51 6.19
C SER A 198 3.79 20.03 7.63
N ASP A 199 3.31 21.26 7.86
CA ASP A 199 3.22 21.83 9.20
C ASP A 199 2.22 21.07 10.08
N MET A 200 1.12 20.59 9.50
CA MET A 200 0.16 19.74 10.20
C MET A 200 0.74 18.37 10.51
N LEU A 201 1.47 17.76 9.57
CA LEU A 201 2.18 16.50 9.80
C LEU A 201 3.15 16.62 10.99
N PHE A 202 3.91 17.71 11.10
CA PHE A 202 4.80 17.94 12.26
C PHE A 202 4.03 18.00 13.58
N LYS A 203 2.91 18.75 13.60
CA LYS A 203 2.06 18.87 14.81
C LYS A 203 1.50 17.53 15.25
N VAL A 204 1.02 16.71 14.31
CA VAL A 204 0.44 15.39 14.61
C VAL A 204 1.56 14.43 15.03
N PHE A 205 2.66 14.38 14.29
CA PHE A 205 3.82 13.53 14.60
C PHE A 205 4.39 13.78 16.01
N ALA A 206 4.49 15.05 16.42
CA ALA A 206 4.99 15.41 17.75
C ALA A 206 4.08 14.94 18.89
N LYS A 207 2.77 14.81 18.64
CA LYS A 207 1.77 14.37 19.63
C LYS A 207 1.52 12.87 19.62
N THR A 208 1.83 12.19 18.52
CA THR A 208 1.71 10.74 18.41
C THR A 208 2.76 10.06 19.28
N SER A 209 2.36 9.10 20.11
CA SER A 209 3.29 8.27 20.90
C SER A 209 3.55 6.90 20.28
N ASP A 210 2.56 6.35 19.56
CA ASP A 210 2.65 5.03 18.92
C ASP A 210 3.64 5.01 17.75
N ASP A 211 4.56 4.06 17.77
CA ASP A 211 5.63 3.96 16.76
C ASP A 211 5.10 3.55 15.37
N SER A 212 4.05 2.73 15.29
CA SER A 212 3.45 2.35 14.01
C SER A 212 2.75 3.54 13.35
N HIS A 213 2.05 4.35 14.15
CA HIS A 213 1.45 5.61 13.71
C HIS A 213 2.50 6.63 13.27
N LYS A 214 3.60 6.78 14.02
CA LYS A 214 4.74 7.62 13.59
C LYS A 214 5.35 7.16 12.28
N ALA A 215 5.52 5.84 12.09
CA ALA A 215 6.02 5.29 10.85
C ALA A 215 5.10 5.63 9.66
N LYS A 216 3.78 5.51 9.82
CA LYS A 216 2.79 5.93 8.81
C LYS A 216 2.88 7.43 8.47
N LEU A 217 3.03 8.29 9.48
CA LEU A 217 3.19 9.73 9.30
C LEU A 217 4.49 10.10 8.57
N LEU A 218 5.61 9.45 8.93
CA LEU A 218 6.89 9.66 8.23
C LEU A 218 6.87 9.14 6.80
N ALA A 219 6.17 8.01 6.55
CA ALA A 219 5.98 7.52 5.19
C ALA A 219 5.21 8.53 4.32
N LEU A 220 4.17 9.18 4.86
CA LEU A 220 3.48 10.27 4.17
C LEU A 220 4.39 11.49 3.97
N ALA A 221 5.16 11.85 4.99
CA ALA A 221 6.10 12.97 4.94
C ALA A 221 7.20 12.78 3.86
N GLY A 222 7.64 11.54 3.62
CA GLY A 222 8.61 11.19 2.58
C GLY A 222 8.23 11.64 1.17
N PHE A 223 6.93 11.87 0.92
CA PHE A 223 6.42 12.37 -0.36
C PHE A 223 6.31 13.90 -0.47
N THR A 224 6.50 14.66 0.62
CA THR A 224 6.29 16.11 0.65
C THR A 224 7.48 16.95 0.17
N ASN A 225 8.64 16.31 -0.08
CA ASN A 225 9.89 16.98 -0.40
C ASN A 225 10.38 18.03 0.64
N ASP A 226 9.89 17.98 1.88
CA ASP A 226 10.31 18.94 2.92
C ASP A 226 11.55 18.45 3.71
N PRO A 227 12.70 19.16 3.65
CA PRO A 227 13.96 18.74 4.30
C PRO A 227 13.91 18.74 5.83
N ARG A 228 12.92 19.41 6.44
CA ARG A 228 12.74 19.37 7.90
C ARG A 228 12.49 17.95 8.42
N TRP A 229 12.08 17.02 7.57
CA TRP A 229 11.81 15.61 7.93
C TRP A 229 13.06 14.72 7.99
N ASP A 230 14.20 15.16 7.46
CA ASP A 230 15.39 14.31 7.37
C ASP A 230 15.91 13.90 8.76
N GLU A 231 15.99 14.85 9.70
CA GLU A 231 16.42 14.59 11.08
C GLU A 231 15.38 13.78 11.89
N PRO A 232 14.07 14.14 11.92
CA PRO A 232 13.05 13.30 12.54
C PRO A 232 13.04 11.86 12.02
N CYS A 233 13.21 11.68 10.70
CA CYS A 233 13.28 10.34 10.11
C CYS A 233 14.55 9.60 10.57
N PHE A 234 15.71 10.26 10.58
CA PHE A 234 16.96 9.67 11.06
C PHE A 234 16.82 9.17 12.51
N LEU A 235 16.34 10.03 13.41
CA LEU A 235 16.17 9.71 14.83
C LEU A 235 15.15 8.59 15.03
N PHE A 236 14.02 8.65 14.34
CA PHE A 236 12.98 7.63 14.42
C PHE A 236 13.49 6.27 13.95
N CYS A 237 14.12 6.20 12.77
CA CYS A 237 14.63 4.94 12.23
C CYS A 237 15.72 4.32 13.12
N LYS A 238 16.56 5.15 13.76
CA LYS A 238 17.57 4.68 14.72
C LYS A 238 16.94 4.09 15.98
N ALA A 239 15.85 4.69 16.48
CA ALA A 239 15.10 4.20 17.64
C ALA A 239 14.25 2.97 17.31
N ASN A 240 13.74 2.88 16.08
CA ASN A 240 12.82 1.84 15.61
C ASN A 240 13.35 1.13 14.34
N PRO A 241 14.42 0.31 14.44
CA PRO A 241 15.03 -0.32 13.26
C PRO A 241 14.06 -1.18 12.43
N ASP A 242 13.09 -1.82 13.05
CA ASP A 242 12.09 -2.67 12.37
C ASP A 242 11.14 -1.87 11.46
N GLN A 243 10.99 -0.57 11.71
CA GLN A 243 10.17 0.34 10.88
C GLN A 243 10.99 1.07 9.82
N CYS A 244 12.33 0.96 9.86
CA CYS A 244 13.24 1.75 9.03
C CYS A 244 13.03 1.49 7.53
N GLU A 245 12.89 0.22 7.12
CA GLU A 245 12.65 -0.15 5.73
C GLU A 245 11.34 0.44 5.21
N TYR A 246 10.26 0.31 5.99
CA TYR A 246 8.95 0.84 5.64
C TYR A 246 9.01 2.36 5.45
N VAL A 247 9.56 3.10 6.42
CA VAL A 247 9.60 4.56 6.37
C VAL A 247 10.46 5.04 5.20
N LEU A 248 11.72 4.58 5.11
CA LEU A 248 12.65 5.06 4.10
C LEU A 248 12.21 4.74 2.67
N SER A 249 11.50 3.64 2.44
CA SER A 249 11.00 3.30 1.11
C SER A 249 10.03 4.35 0.53
N HIS A 250 9.53 5.28 1.34
CA HIS A 250 8.66 6.37 0.91
C HIS A 250 9.39 7.72 0.72
N PHE A 251 10.68 7.81 1.08
CA PHE A 251 11.52 8.99 0.85
C PHE A 251 12.08 8.96 -0.58
N VAL A 252 11.20 9.22 -1.55
CA VAL A 252 11.47 9.03 -2.99
C VAL A 252 12.25 10.18 -3.64
N TYR A 253 12.47 11.29 -2.94
CA TYR A 253 13.24 12.41 -3.49
C TYR A 253 14.74 12.16 -3.36
N LYS A 254 15.50 12.46 -4.42
CA LYS A 254 16.94 12.24 -4.46
C LYS A 254 17.70 12.97 -3.35
N ARG A 255 17.18 14.10 -2.88
CA ARG A 255 17.75 14.86 -1.75
C ARG A 255 17.85 14.02 -0.48
N ALA A 256 17.01 13.01 -0.32
CA ALA A 256 16.96 12.17 0.87
C ALA A 256 18.03 11.06 0.84
N LEU A 257 18.66 10.74 -0.29
CA LEU A 257 19.65 9.65 -0.37
C LEU A 257 20.80 9.71 0.67
N PRO A 258 21.34 10.89 1.08
CA PRO A 258 22.29 10.97 2.19
C PRO A 258 21.75 10.36 3.51
N LEU A 259 20.45 10.50 3.79
CA LEU A 259 19.79 9.90 4.97
C LEU A 259 19.92 8.37 4.96
N PHE A 260 19.76 7.74 3.79
CA PHE A 260 19.88 6.29 3.64
C PHE A 260 21.32 5.86 3.91
N ILE A 261 22.31 6.56 3.34
CA ILE A 261 23.73 6.27 3.55
C ILE A 261 24.09 6.39 5.04
N ASN A 262 23.62 7.44 5.71
CA ASN A 262 23.84 7.64 7.14
C ASN A 262 23.24 6.52 8.00
N LEU A 263 22.04 6.03 7.66
CA LEU A 263 21.40 4.91 8.37
C LEU A 263 22.03 3.56 8.01
N MET A 264 22.55 3.38 6.78
CA MET A 264 23.32 2.19 6.40
C MET A 264 24.64 2.07 7.16
N ALA A 265 25.19 3.19 7.63
CA ALA A 265 26.41 3.24 8.45
C ALA A 265 26.18 2.80 9.91
N GLN A 266 24.94 2.74 10.39
CA GLN A 266 24.63 2.33 11.76
C GLN A 266 24.33 0.83 11.80
N GLY A 267 24.97 0.08 12.71
CA GLY A 267 24.83 -1.38 12.76
C GLY A 267 23.39 -1.89 12.87
N VAL A 268 22.54 -1.24 13.69
CA VAL A 268 21.14 -1.66 13.90
C VAL A 268 20.22 -1.35 12.71
N THR A 269 20.48 -0.28 11.96
CA THR A 269 19.66 0.11 10.80
C THR A 269 20.27 -0.30 9.47
N GLN A 270 21.48 -0.86 9.44
CA GLN A 270 22.20 -1.18 8.21
C GLN A 270 21.36 -2.01 7.23
N LYS A 271 20.83 -3.14 7.71
CA LYS A 271 20.03 -4.05 6.88
C LYS A 271 18.72 -3.43 6.39
N PRO A 272 17.84 -2.87 7.24
CA PRO A 272 16.59 -2.28 6.78
C PRO A 272 16.80 -1.03 5.91
N ALA A 273 17.82 -0.20 6.21
CA ALA A 273 18.15 0.96 5.37
C ALA A 273 18.67 0.54 3.99
N TYR A 274 19.44 -0.55 3.91
CA TYR A 274 19.87 -1.11 2.63
C TYR A 274 18.71 -1.72 1.83
N ALA A 275 17.74 -2.36 2.48
CA ALA A 275 16.53 -2.83 1.81
C ALA A 275 15.72 -1.67 1.20
N ALA A 276 15.58 -0.56 1.93
CA ALA A 276 14.97 0.67 1.40
C ALA A 276 15.82 1.29 0.27
N TRP A 277 17.15 1.29 0.39
CA TRP A 277 18.06 1.73 -0.67
C TRP A 277 17.82 0.95 -1.97
N LEU A 278 17.67 -0.38 -1.89
CA LEU A 278 17.36 -1.20 -3.07
C LEU A 278 15.98 -0.87 -3.65
N THR A 279 14.98 -0.60 -2.80
CA THR A 279 13.65 -0.17 -3.25
C THR A 279 13.68 1.15 -4.02
N ILE A 280 14.48 2.11 -3.57
CA ILE A 280 14.61 3.43 -4.21
C ILE A 280 15.52 3.38 -5.44
N THR A 281 16.68 2.75 -5.34
CA THR A 281 17.75 2.86 -6.34
C THR A 281 17.84 1.67 -7.30
N ASN A 282 17.29 0.52 -6.92
CA ASN A 282 17.48 -0.78 -7.59
C ASN A 282 18.97 -1.08 -7.90
N ARG A 283 19.87 -0.59 -7.04
CA ARG A 283 21.32 -0.74 -7.20
C ARG A 283 21.91 -1.47 -6.00
N GLU A 284 22.41 -2.66 -6.25
CA GLU A 284 23.22 -3.38 -5.27
C GLU A 284 24.54 -2.64 -5.02
N LEU A 285 24.95 -2.59 -3.76
CA LEU A 285 26.22 -2.00 -3.37
C LEU A 285 27.30 -3.07 -3.31
N ALA A 286 28.52 -2.70 -3.70
CA ALA A 286 29.68 -3.54 -3.49
C ALA A 286 29.82 -3.90 -2.00
N LYS A 287 30.30 -5.12 -1.72
CA LYS A 287 30.70 -5.49 -0.37
C LYS A 287 32.02 -4.78 -0.06
N ALA A 288 32.12 -4.16 1.12
CA ALA A 288 33.39 -3.66 1.60
C ALA A 288 34.31 -4.87 1.86
N ASP A 289 35.52 -4.83 1.30
CA ASP A 289 36.53 -5.83 1.63
C ASP A 289 36.78 -5.78 3.14
N LYS A 290 36.81 -6.96 3.78
CA LYS A 290 37.22 -7.08 5.17
C LYS A 290 38.70 -6.74 5.27
N MET A 291 39.04 -5.47 5.35
CA MET A 291 40.31 -5.06 5.95
C MET A 291 40.28 -5.55 7.39
N SER A 292 41.00 -6.63 7.67
CA SER A 292 41.20 -7.15 9.02
C SER A 292 41.77 -6.01 9.86
N ALA A 293 40.95 -5.44 10.73
CA ALA A 293 41.42 -4.51 11.75
C ALA A 293 42.39 -5.28 12.65
N VAL A 294 43.68 -5.09 12.42
CA VAL A 294 44.71 -5.49 13.38
C VAL A 294 44.49 -4.60 14.61
N ASN A 295 44.11 -5.24 15.72
CA ASN A 295 44.12 -4.70 17.08
C ASN A 295 43.10 -3.60 17.46
N THR A 296 41.80 -3.81 17.19
CA THR A 296 40.75 -3.28 18.07
C THR A 296 39.66 -4.34 18.22
N GLY A 297 39.25 -4.64 19.45
CA GLY A 297 38.32 -5.74 19.81
C GLY A 297 36.88 -5.59 19.30
N SER A 298 36.65 -4.89 18.20
CA SER A 298 35.37 -4.80 17.51
C SER A 298 35.25 -5.86 16.43
N THR A 299 34.21 -6.68 16.50
CA THR A 299 33.89 -7.70 15.50
C THR A 299 33.70 -7.07 14.11
N PRO A 300 34.36 -7.57 13.06
CA PRO A 300 34.26 -7.02 11.72
C PRO A 300 32.86 -7.26 11.17
N HIS A 301 32.05 -6.21 11.10
CA HIS A 301 30.78 -6.22 10.39
C HIS A 301 31.12 -6.33 8.89
N SER A 302 30.55 -7.31 8.19
CA SER A 302 30.66 -7.37 6.72
C SER A 302 29.94 -6.15 6.14
N GLY A 303 30.69 -5.07 5.93
CA GLY A 303 30.12 -3.75 5.62
C GLY A 303 29.67 -3.65 4.18
N LEU A 304 28.55 -2.96 3.95
CA LEU A 304 28.25 -2.37 2.64
C LEU A 304 29.32 -1.32 2.32
N ASN A 305 29.74 -1.21 1.06
CA ASN A 305 30.64 -0.14 0.64
C ASN A 305 29.85 1.18 0.55
N LEU A 306 30.03 2.06 1.54
CA LEU A 306 29.33 3.35 1.59
C LEU A 306 29.90 4.38 0.60
N ASP A 307 31.16 4.22 0.18
CA ASP A 307 31.75 5.08 -0.87
C ASP A 307 31.08 4.77 -2.22
N ASP A 308 30.80 3.50 -2.52
CA ASP A 308 30.01 3.10 -3.70
C ASP A 308 28.57 3.67 -3.62
N ALA A 309 27.97 3.71 -2.43
CA ALA A 309 26.66 4.34 -2.23
C ALA A 309 26.71 5.85 -2.50
N GLU A 310 27.76 6.54 -2.05
CA GLU A 310 27.94 7.97 -2.29
C GLU A 310 28.22 8.27 -3.77
N HIS A 311 29.02 7.45 -4.45
CA HIS A 311 29.20 7.54 -5.90
C HIS A 311 27.88 7.31 -6.67
N ALA A 312 27.09 6.32 -6.25
CA ALA A 312 25.76 6.08 -6.81
C ALA A 312 24.84 7.30 -6.63
N ARG A 313 24.82 7.87 -5.43
CA ARG A 313 24.05 9.09 -5.11
C ARG A 313 24.44 10.24 -6.04
N GLN A 314 25.73 10.49 -6.21
CA GLN A 314 26.24 11.54 -7.10
C GLN A 314 25.82 11.30 -8.55
N ALA A 315 25.90 10.05 -9.04
CA ALA A 315 25.43 9.71 -10.37
C ALA A 315 23.92 9.96 -10.54
N PHE A 316 23.09 9.58 -9.56
CA PHE A 316 21.64 9.85 -9.60
C PHE A 316 21.32 11.35 -9.56
N ALA A 317 22.12 12.17 -8.88
CA ALA A 317 21.96 13.62 -8.86
C ALA A 317 22.19 14.26 -10.24
N LEU A 318 23.00 13.64 -11.11
CA LEU A 318 23.23 14.09 -12.48
C LEU A 318 22.12 13.66 -13.47
N THR A 319 21.37 12.61 -13.15
CA THR A 319 20.24 12.16 -13.96
C THR A 319 19.06 13.15 -13.84
N PRO A 320 18.39 13.57 -14.93
CA PRO A 320 17.23 14.46 -14.85
C PRO A 320 16.06 13.92 -14.03
N GLY A 321 15.40 14.80 -13.27
CA GLY A 321 14.27 14.48 -12.39
C GLY A 321 14.64 14.55 -10.90
N GLU A 322 13.70 14.99 -10.08
CA GLU A 322 13.88 15.21 -8.64
C GLU A 322 13.57 13.96 -7.79
N GLN A 323 12.81 13.02 -8.34
CA GLN A 323 12.42 11.78 -7.67
C GLN A 323 13.14 10.55 -8.28
N LEU A 324 13.25 9.50 -7.47
CA LEU A 324 13.88 8.24 -7.81
C LEU A 324 13.09 7.10 -7.17
N LEU A 325 12.73 6.10 -7.97
CA LEU A 325 12.08 4.88 -7.47
C LEU A 325 12.46 3.69 -8.33
N ASN A 326 12.88 2.58 -7.71
CA ASN A 326 13.40 1.41 -8.41
C ASN A 326 14.45 1.75 -9.49
N GLY A 327 15.32 2.74 -9.22
CA GLY A 327 16.35 3.22 -10.14
C GLY A 327 15.87 4.10 -11.29
N ILE A 328 14.56 4.35 -11.39
CA ILE A 328 13.95 5.20 -12.41
C ILE A 328 13.87 6.63 -11.88
N SER A 329 14.51 7.55 -12.59
CA SER A 329 14.49 8.98 -12.29
C SER A 329 13.33 9.67 -13.01
N PHE A 330 12.56 10.48 -12.29
CA PHE A 330 11.36 11.12 -12.84
C PHE A 330 11.05 12.45 -12.14
N THR A 331 10.10 13.17 -12.72
CA THR A 331 9.49 14.38 -12.18
C THR A 331 8.02 14.11 -11.84
N SER A 332 7.43 14.96 -11.01
CA SER A 332 5.98 14.95 -10.76
C SER A 332 5.13 15.14 -12.04
N SER A 333 5.70 15.56 -13.17
CA SER A 333 4.95 15.73 -14.42
C SER A 333 4.91 14.46 -15.28
N ASN A 334 5.90 13.58 -15.16
CA ASN A 334 6.07 12.40 -16.03
C ASN A 334 6.09 11.06 -15.26
N ALA A 335 5.88 11.09 -13.94
CA ALA A 335 5.88 9.91 -13.08
C ALA A 335 5.00 8.76 -13.61
N ALA A 336 3.76 9.04 -14.01
CA ALA A 336 2.83 8.01 -14.53
C ALA A 336 3.39 7.28 -15.76
N GLN A 337 4.05 8.01 -16.66
CA GLN A 337 4.66 7.44 -17.86
C GLN A 337 5.89 6.60 -17.53
N GLN A 338 6.75 7.10 -16.63
CA GLN A 338 8.01 6.44 -16.26
C GLN A 338 7.79 5.18 -15.41
N LEU A 339 6.78 5.20 -14.54
CA LEU A 339 6.50 4.13 -13.57
C LEU A 339 5.45 3.12 -14.04
N LYS A 340 4.92 3.23 -15.27
CA LYS A 340 3.81 2.39 -15.78
C LYS A 340 4.04 0.87 -15.70
N GLY A 341 5.29 0.42 -15.71
CA GLY A 341 5.66 -1.00 -15.63
C GLY A 341 5.77 -1.53 -14.19
N LEU A 342 5.64 -0.66 -13.20
CA LEU A 342 5.77 -0.97 -11.78
C LEU A 342 4.39 -0.97 -11.10
N GLY A 343 4.31 -1.70 -10.00
CA GLY A 343 3.19 -1.68 -9.06
C GLY A 343 3.69 -1.75 -7.63
N GLY A 344 2.75 -1.70 -6.69
CA GLY A 344 3.03 -1.73 -5.25
C GLY A 344 2.60 -0.46 -4.54
N THR A 345 2.60 -0.53 -3.21
CA THR A 345 2.07 0.53 -2.35
C THR A 345 2.79 1.86 -2.54
N VAL A 346 4.13 1.83 -2.66
CA VAL A 346 4.92 3.06 -2.83
C VAL A 346 4.64 3.67 -4.19
N VAL A 347 4.59 2.85 -5.25
CA VAL A 347 4.29 3.31 -6.62
C VAL A 347 2.90 3.97 -6.67
N GLN A 348 1.89 3.33 -6.09
CA GLN A 348 0.53 3.88 -6.03
C GLN A 348 0.50 5.23 -5.28
N ARG A 349 1.19 5.33 -4.14
CA ARG A 349 1.22 6.55 -3.32
C ARG A 349 1.96 7.72 -3.98
N VAL A 350 3.05 7.43 -4.70
CA VAL A 350 3.74 8.43 -5.52
C VAL A 350 2.80 8.98 -6.59
N LEU A 351 2.06 8.09 -7.26
CA LEU A 351 1.17 8.47 -8.36
C LEU A 351 -0.18 9.01 -7.89
N ALA A 352 -0.57 8.82 -6.64
CA ALA A 352 -1.87 9.23 -6.11
C ALA A 352 -2.22 10.69 -6.44
N THR A 353 -1.28 11.62 -6.26
CA THR A 353 -1.50 13.08 -6.48
C THR A 353 -1.71 13.48 -7.94
N HIS A 354 -1.65 12.52 -8.89
CA HIS A 354 -1.94 12.73 -10.30
C HIS A 354 -3.41 12.48 -10.65
N TYR A 355 -4.16 11.85 -9.76
CA TYR A 355 -5.57 11.52 -9.96
C TYR A 355 -6.47 12.53 -9.26
N GLU A 356 -7.76 12.51 -9.59
CA GLU A 356 -8.75 13.29 -8.86
C GLU A 356 -8.81 12.88 -7.38
N ARG A 357 -9.18 13.82 -6.51
CA ARG A 357 -9.09 13.70 -5.05
C ARG A 357 -9.54 12.35 -4.50
N GLN A 358 -10.73 11.89 -4.87
CA GLN A 358 -11.32 10.66 -4.35
C GLN A 358 -10.48 9.43 -4.73
N GLN A 359 -10.13 9.32 -6.02
CA GLN A 359 -9.29 8.25 -6.53
C GLN A 359 -7.88 8.32 -5.93
N ALA A 360 -7.32 9.52 -5.79
CA ALA A 360 -6.01 9.76 -5.19
C ALA A 360 -5.93 9.22 -3.75
N CYS A 361 -6.92 9.57 -2.91
CA CYS A 361 -6.95 9.13 -1.52
C CYS A 361 -7.15 7.61 -1.43
N ALA A 362 -8.08 7.05 -2.21
CA ALA A 362 -8.30 5.62 -2.22
C ALA A 362 -7.07 4.83 -2.67
N LEU A 363 -6.35 5.29 -3.70
CA LEU A 363 -5.08 4.71 -4.16
C LEU A 363 -4.00 4.69 -3.08
N TYR A 364 -4.04 5.64 -2.15
CA TYR A 364 -3.10 5.70 -1.04
C TYR A 364 -3.37 4.60 0.01
N HIS A 365 -4.65 4.27 0.22
CA HIS A 365 -5.12 3.36 1.26
C HIS A 365 -5.36 1.92 0.78
N VAL A 366 -5.72 1.72 -0.48
CA VAL A 366 -6.14 0.42 -1.03
C VAL A 366 -5.11 -0.07 -2.05
N LEU A 367 -4.50 -1.22 -1.78
CA LEU A 367 -3.59 -1.87 -2.73
C LEU A 367 -4.40 -2.64 -3.79
N LEU A 368 -4.11 -2.39 -5.06
CA LEU A 368 -4.87 -2.93 -6.18
C LEU A 368 -4.31 -4.25 -6.70
N SER A 369 -5.17 -5.01 -7.39
CA SER A 369 -4.72 -6.11 -8.25
C SER A 369 -3.96 -5.57 -9.46
N ALA A 370 -3.22 -6.44 -10.15
CA ALA A 370 -2.51 -6.05 -11.35
C ALA A 370 -3.45 -5.49 -12.43
N ASN A 371 -4.63 -6.10 -12.61
CA ASN A 371 -5.61 -5.67 -13.61
C ASN A 371 -6.19 -4.29 -13.30
N GLN A 372 -6.61 -4.06 -12.05
CA GLN A 372 -7.15 -2.77 -11.61
C GLN A 372 -6.08 -1.67 -11.75
N TRP A 373 -4.84 -1.95 -11.35
CA TRP A 373 -3.75 -0.99 -11.49
C TRP A 373 -3.45 -0.65 -12.97
N GLN A 374 -3.46 -1.64 -13.86
CA GLN A 374 -3.30 -1.41 -15.30
C GLN A 374 -4.40 -0.52 -15.89
N GLN A 375 -5.66 -0.70 -15.46
CA GLN A 375 -6.78 0.14 -15.90
C GLN A 375 -6.56 1.60 -15.50
N ILE A 376 -6.27 1.85 -14.22
CA ILE A 376 -6.05 3.20 -13.67
C ILE A 376 -4.86 3.88 -14.33
N VAL A 377 -3.73 3.20 -14.48
CA VAL A 377 -2.53 3.78 -15.11
C VAL A 377 -2.78 4.12 -16.58
N LYS A 378 -3.53 3.28 -17.30
CA LYS A 378 -3.88 3.52 -18.71
C LYS A 378 -4.72 4.78 -18.87
N GLU A 379 -5.71 4.99 -18.01
CA GLU A 379 -6.53 6.21 -17.96
C GLU A 379 -5.66 7.45 -17.74
N ALA A 380 -4.76 7.43 -16.76
CA ALA A 380 -3.85 8.54 -16.48
C ALA A 380 -2.91 8.86 -17.65
N THR A 381 -2.43 7.85 -18.38
CA THR A 381 -1.55 8.08 -19.54
C THR A 381 -2.28 8.62 -20.77
N ASN A 382 -3.60 8.40 -20.88
CA ASN A 382 -4.41 8.84 -22.00
C ASN A 382 -5.12 10.19 -21.75
N ALA A 383 -5.13 10.69 -20.51
CA ALA A 383 -5.76 11.95 -20.12
C ALA A 383 -4.87 13.20 -20.38
N LYS A 384 -3.80 13.05 -21.16
CA LYS A 384 -2.97 14.14 -21.71
C LYS A 384 -3.10 14.15 -23.22
#